data_AF-A0A7S2CC64-F1
#
_entry.id   AF-A0A7S2CC64-F1
#
_cell.length_a   1.000
_cell.length_b   1.000
_cell.length_c   1.000
_cell.angle_alpha   90.00
_cell.angle_beta   90.00
_cell.angle_gamma   90.00
#
_symmetry.space_group_name_H-M   'P 1'
#
loop_
_entity.id
_entity.type
_entity.pdbx_description
1 polymer ?
#
loop_
_entity_poly.entity_id
_entity_poly.type
_entity_poly.pdbx_seq_one_letter_code
_entity_poly.pdbx_strand_id
1 'polypeptide(L)'
;TKLPKGEGCVVILVGLSGTGKGTTVDKIKAKVPNASTWSNGNCFRSLTLLAATHCEQNGKDSFDAGCLTAENLAAWSGMLEFGKFGDKFDIRVNGLGLDVKVSEVANTLLKEPKVGKNIPTVAEKTQGEVVKFAGDAVQKMGAAGTVVLLEGREQTLNFIPSPYRFCLMMSDTTVIGQRRAAQRIAALAAGRVKEGDDLVGALKACLTEIVSA
;
A
#
# COMPACT_ATOMS: atom_id res chain seq x y z
N THR A 1 3.92 5.57 26.85
CA THR A 1 2.52 5.14 27.03
C THR A 1 2.44 3.63 26.83
N LYS A 2 1.91 2.87 27.79
CA LYS A 2 1.66 1.42 27.60
C LYS A 2 0.40 1.28 26.72
N LEU A 3 0.39 0.30 25.80
CA LEU A 3 -0.81 -0.04 25.04
C LEU A 3 -1.94 -0.43 26.02
N PRO A 4 -3.21 -0.15 25.69
CA PRO A 4 -4.31 -0.47 26.59
C PRO A 4 -4.39 -2.00 26.75
N LYS A 5 -4.50 -2.47 27.99
CA LYS A 5 -4.52 -3.90 28.28
C LYS A 5 -5.90 -4.47 27.95
N GLY A 6 -5.97 -5.40 27.01
CA GLY A 6 -7.22 -6.11 26.68
C GLY A 6 -8.16 -5.36 25.74
N GLU A 7 -7.79 -4.15 25.29
CA GLU A 7 -8.57 -3.35 24.34
C GLU A 7 -7.82 -3.20 23.02
N GLY A 8 -8.59 -3.05 21.94
CA GLY A 8 -8.03 -2.75 20.62
C GLY A 8 -7.59 -1.29 20.54
N CYS A 9 -6.69 -0.99 19.62
CA CYS A 9 -6.20 0.36 19.39
C CYS A 9 -5.59 0.49 18.00
N VAL A 10 -5.47 1.73 17.52
CA VAL A 10 -4.75 2.02 16.27
C VAL A 10 -3.35 2.48 16.62
N VAL A 11 -2.32 1.80 16.11
CA VAL A 11 -0.90 2.16 16.25
C VAL A 11 -0.39 2.60 14.88
N ILE A 12 0.11 3.82 14.81
CA ILE A 12 0.57 4.44 13.57
C ILE A 12 2.09 4.50 13.55
N LEU A 13 2.70 3.90 12.53
CA LEU A 13 4.14 3.95 12.27
C LEU A 13 4.41 4.77 10.99
N VAL A 14 4.99 5.95 11.17
CA VAL A 14 5.42 6.81 10.05
C VAL A 14 6.94 6.80 9.93
N GLY A 15 7.45 7.29 8.80
CA GLY A 15 8.88 7.44 8.56
C GLY A 15 9.24 7.36 7.09
N LEU A 16 10.47 7.75 6.74
CA LEU A 16 10.97 7.71 5.36
C LEU A 16 10.97 6.29 4.79
N SER A 17 11.01 6.18 3.45
CA SER A 17 11.20 4.87 2.81
C SER A 17 12.58 4.31 3.19
N GLY A 18 12.63 3.03 3.58
CA GLY A 18 13.86 2.36 4.00
C GLY A 18 14.17 2.40 5.51
N THR A 19 13.34 3.05 6.34
CA THR A 19 13.55 3.13 7.81
C THR A 19 13.13 1.87 8.59
N GLY A 20 12.70 0.80 7.90
CA GLY A 20 12.35 -0.47 8.54
C GLY A 20 10.94 -0.55 9.14
N LYS A 21 9.98 0.26 8.65
CA LYS A 21 8.56 0.22 9.08
C LYS A 21 7.97 -1.19 8.98
N GLY A 22 8.02 -1.81 7.80
CA GLY A 22 7.44 -3.15 7.58
C GLY A 22 8.04 -4.20 8.52
N THR A 23 9.36 -4.24 8.65
CA THR A 23 10.04 -5.14 9.59
C THR A 23 9.65 -4.88 11.05
N THR A 24 9.40 -3.63 11.42
CA THR A 24 8.93 -3.28 12.77
C THR A 24 7.49 -3.75 12.97
N VAL A 25 6.62 -3.52 11.99
CA VAL A 25 5.23 -4.01 11.96
C VAL A 25 5.20 -5.54 12.10
N ASP A 26 6.01 -6.27 11.35
CA ASP A 26 6.08 -7.74 11.42
C ASP A 26 6.50 -8.22 12.82
N LYS A 27 7.52 -7.58 13.41
CA LYS A 27 7.98 -7.88 14.77
C LYS A 27 6.91 -7.58 15.84
N ILE A 28 6.16 -6.49 15.69
CA ILE A 28 5.06 -6.15 16.59
C ILE A 28 3.95 -7.20 16.45
N LYS A 29 3.55 -7.51 15.22
CA LYS A 29 2.51 -8.50 14.92
C LYS A 29 2.82 -9.88 15.49
N ALA A 30 4.10 -10.28 15.51
CA ALA A 30 4.53 -11.54 16.10
C ALA A 30 4.47 -11.58 17.64
N LYS A 31 4.47 -10.42 18.31
CA LYS A 31 4.54 -10.31 19.78
C LYS A 31 3.25 -9.84 20.43
N VAL A 32 2.41 -9.13 19.68
CA VAL A 32 1.18 -8.53 20.19
C VAL A 32 0.00 -9.39 19.76
N PRO A 33 -0.75 -9.98 20.70
CA PRO A 33 -1.95 -10.75 20.35
C PRO A 33 -2.99 -9.83 19.70
N ASN A 34 -3.79 -10.40 18.79
CA ASN A 34 -4.83 -9.68 18.05
C ASN A 34 -4.31 -8.47 17.24
N ALA A 35 -3.04 -8.49 16.85
CA ALA A 35 -2.47 -7.47 15.98
C ALA A 35 -2.78 -7.77 14.51
N SER A 36 -3.24 -6.75 13.78
CA SER A 36 -3.48 -6.82 12.34
C SER A 36 -2.88 -5.62 11.63
N THR A 37 -2.40 -5.81 10.40
CA THR A 37 -1.80 -4.73 9.61
C THR A 37 -2.83 -4.19 8.62
N TRP A 38 -2.96 -2.87 8.56
CA TRP A 38 -3.73 -2.21 7.52
C TRP A 38 -2.83 -1.78 6.35
N SER A 39 -3.32 -1.92 5.12
CA SER A 39 -2.60 -1.50 3.91
C SER A 39 -3.48 -0.62 3.04
N ASN A 40 -3.16 0.68 2.98
CA ASN A 40 -3.78 1.61 2.02
C ASN A 40 -3.53 1.17 0.57
N GLY A 41 -2.46 0.40 0.31
CA GLY A 41 -2.15 -0.12 -1.02
C GLY A 41 -3.28 -1.00 -1.57
N ASN A 42 -4.00 -1.73 -0.72
CA ASN A 42 -5.14 -2.53 -1.14
C ASN A 42 -6.36 -1.67 -1.51
N CYS A 43 -6.57 -0.54 -0.83
CA CYS A 43 -7.63 0.41 -1.19
C CYS A 43 -7.35 1.02 -2.56
N PHE A 44 -6.12 1.49 -2.79
CA PHE A 44 -5.73 2.04 -4.10
C PHE A 44 -5.86 1.01 -5.21
N ARG A 45 -5.37 -0.23 -5.01
CA ARG A 45 -5.53 -1.31 -6.00
C ARG A 45 -7.00 -1.61 -6.31
N SER A 46 -7.87 -1.57 -5.31
CA SER A 46 -9.31 -1.81 -5.49
C SER A 46 -9.99 -0.70 -6.30
N LEU A 47 -9.67 0.57 -6.02
CA LEU A 47 -10.14 1.69 -6.83
C LEU A 47 -9.58 1.64 -8.26
N THR A 48 -8.30 1.28 -8.42
CA THR A 48 -7.70 1.13 -9.75
C THR A 48 -8.33 -0.02 -10.53
N LEU A 49 -8.70 -1.12 -9.87
CA LEU A 49 -9.45 -2.20 -10.49
C LEU A 49 -10.82 -1.69 -11.00
N LEU A 50 -11.58 -0.97 -10.17
CA LEU A 50 -12.86 -0.38 -10.58
C LEU A 50 -12.71 0.58 -11.78
N ALA A 51 -11.69 1.44 -11.76
CA ALA A 51 -11.43 2.36 -12.86
C ALA A 51 -11.05 1.62 -14.16
N ALA A 52 -10.19 0.60 -14.08
CA ALA A 52 -9.83 -0.23 -15.23
C ALA A 52 -11.05 -1.00 -15.79
N THR A 53 -11.86 -1.60 -14.92
CA THR A 53 -13.10 -2.29 -15.29
C THR A 53 -14.11 -1.33 -15.94
N HIS A 54 -14.23 -0.11 -15.44
CA HIS A 54 -15.09 0.91 -16.05
C HIS A 54 -14.63 1.23 -17.48
N CYS A 55 -13.33 1.43 -17.71
CA CYS A 55 -12.79 1.64 -19.05
C CYS A 55 -13.11 0.47 -19.99
N GLU A 56 -12.88 -0.77 -19.54
CA GLU A 56 -13.18 -1.99 -20.30
C GLU A 56 -14.67 -2.06 -20.70
N GLN A 57 -15.58 -1.77 -19.76
CA GLN A 57 -17.03 -1.78 -19.99
C GLN A 57 -17.51 -0.66 -20.93
N ASN A 58 -16.75 0.42 -21.06
CA ASN A 58 -17.02 1.52 -21.97
C ASN A 58 -16.26 1.39 -23.30
N GLY A 59 -15.80 0.18 -23.64
CA GLY A 59 -15.18 -0.13 -24.93
C GLY A 59 -13.77 0.44 -25.11
N LYS A 60 -13.05 0.73 -24.02
CA LYS A 60 -11.65 1.13 -24.08
C LYS A 60 -10.76 -0.11 -23.99
N ASP A 61 -9.76 -0.18 -24.87
CA ASP A 61 -8.76 -1.27 -24.86
C ASP A 61 -7.77 -1.18 -23.68
N SER A 62 -7.74 -0.03 -22.99
CA SER A 62 -6.86 0.21 -21.85
C SER A 62 -7.42 1.26 -20.90
N PHE A 63 -6.77 1.40 -19.74
CA PHE A 63 -7.09 2.46 -18.77
C PHE A 63 -6.93 3.85 -19.39
N ASP A 64 -7.99 4.65 -19.29
CA ASP A 64 -8.04 6.04 -19.73
C ASP A 64 -8.20 6.95 -18.50
N ALA A 65 -7.21 7.79 -18.20
CA ALA A 65 -7.26 8.69 -17.04
C ALA A 65 -8.44 9.68 -17.08
N GLY A 66 -9.03 9.92 -18.26
CA GLY A 66 -10.24 10.73 -18.41
C GLY A 66 -11.47 10.16 -17.67
N CYS A 67 -11.47 8.87 -17.32
CA CYS A 67 -12.56 8.28 -16.53
C CYS A 67 -12.55 8.70 -15.05
N LEU A 68 -11.48 9.31 -14.55
CA LEU A 68 -11.34 9.73 -13.14
C LEU A 68 -12.11 11.03 -12.84
N THR A 69 -13.38 11.10 -13.24
CA THR A 69 -14.27 12.23 -12.94
C THR A 69 -14.74 12.19 -11.49
N ALA A 70 -15.16 13.32 -10.95
CA ALA A 70 -15.67 13.39 -9.58
C ALA A 70 -16.86 12.46 -9.35
N GLU A 71 -17.80 12.33 -10.31
CA GLU A 71 -18.94 11.43 -10.17
C GLU A 71 -18.49 9.96 -10.11
N ASN A 72 -17.58 9.57 -11.01
CA ASN A 72 -17.05 8.22 -11.07
C ASN A 72 -16.29 7.86 -9.80
N LEU A 73 -15.41 8.74 -9.32
CA LEU A 73 -14.65 8.52 -8.09
C LEU A 73 -15.56 8.40 -6.86
N ALA A 74 -16.62 9.20 -6.78
CA ALA A 74 -17.61 9.10 -5.71
C ALA A 74 -18.38 7.77 -5.79
N ALA A 75 -18.81 7.37 -6.99
CA ALA A 75 -19.48 6.08 -7.20
C ALA A 75 -18.58 4.90 -6.81
N TRP A 76 -17.33 4.87 -7.26
CA TRP A 76 -16.39 3.78 -6.96
C TRP A 76 -15.97 3.74 -5.49
N SER A 77 -15.86 4.89 -4.84
CA SER A 77 -15.65 4.93 -3.39
C SER A 77 -16.82 4.30 -2.63
N GLY A 78 -18.06 4.50 -3.12
CA GLY A 78 -19.26 3.84 -2.60
C GLY A 78 -19.34 2.33 -2.90
N MET A 79 -18.55 1.82 -3.86
CA MET A 79 -18.43 0.39 -4.17
C MET A 79 -17.41 -0.34 -3.27
N LEU A 80 -16.70 0.39 -2.40
CA LEU A 80 -15.83 -0.19 -1.38
C LEU A 80 -16.55 -0.25 -0.04
N GLU A 81 -16.70 -1.46 0.50
CA GLU A 81 -17.31 -1.68 1.80
C GLU A 81 -16.28 -2.27 2.77
N PHE A 82 -16.10 -1.65 3.94
CA PHE A 82 -15.31 -2.24 5.02
C PHE A 82 -16.20 -2.86 6.10
N GLY A 83 -16.07 -4.16 6.28
CA GLY A 83 -16.97 -4.95 7.11
C GLY A 83 -16.30 -6.14 7.76
N LYS A 84 -17.05 -6.76 8.68
CA LYS A 84 -16.72 -8.07 9.22
C LYS A 84 -17.49 -9.10 8.40
N PHE A 85 -16.77 -9.96 7.68
CA PHE A 85 -17.32 -11.01 6.83
C PHE A 85 -16.99 -12.36 7.47
N GLY A 86 -17.96 -12.94 8.19
CA GLY A 86 -17.71 -14.03 9.13
C GLY A 86 -16.92 -13.52 10.34
N ASP A 87 -15.78 -14.15 10.64
CA ASP A 87 -14.93 -13.76 11.79
C ASP A 87 -13.80 -12.78 11.44
N LYS A 88 -13.67 -12.38 10.17
CA LYS A 88 -12.56 -11.57 9.68
C LYS A 88 -13.03 -10.22 9.16
N PHE A 89 -12.24 -9.20 9.43
CA PHE A 89 -12.39 -7.90 8.78
C PHE A 89 -11.82 -7.97 7.36
N ASP A 90 -12.53 -7.35 6.40
CA ASP A 90 -12.08 -7.27 5.02
C ASP A 90 -12.67 -6.04 4.32
N ILE A 91 -12.13 -5.75 3.14
CA ILE A 91 -12.70 -4.82 2.17
C ILE A 91 -13.41 -5.65 1.10
N ARG A 92 -14.67 -5.35 0.84
CA ARG A 92 -15.43 -5.90 -0.27
C ARG A 92 -15.48 -4.87 -1.38
N VAL A 93 -15.18 -5.29 -2.60
CA VAL A 93 -15.38 -4.52 -3.83
C VAL A 93 -16.68 -5.02 -4.44
N ASN A 94 -17.72 -4.19 -4.43
CA ASN A 94 -19.04 -4.52 -4.95
C ASN A 94 -19.52 -3.45 -5.92
N GLY A 95 -19.47 -3.75 -7.21
CA GLY A 95 -19.83 -2.81 -8.28
C GLY A 95 -19.20 -3.16 -9.62
N LEU A 96 -19.77 -2.64 -10.71
CA LEU A 96 -19.31 -2.91 -12.08
C LEU A 96 -19.21 -4.41 -12.42
N GLY A 97 -20.12 -5.23 -11.87
CA GLY A 97 -20.11 -6.69 -12.04
C GLY A 97 -19.07 -7.42 -11.20
N LEU A 98 -18.33 -6.73 -10.33
CA LEU A 98 -17.45 -7.32 -9.34
C LEU A 98 -18.19 -7.50 -8.02
N ASP A 99 -17.98 -8.65 -7.40
CA ASP A 99 -18.38 -8.91 -6.01
C ASP A 99 -17.34 -9.80 -5.34
N VAL A 100 -16.26 -9.18 -4.86
CA VAL A 100 -15.08 -9.89 -4.36
C VAL A 100 -14.55 -9.29 -3.07
N LYS A 101 -13.95 -10.12 -2.22
CA LYS A 101 -13.21 -9.64 -1.05
C LYS A 101 -11.75 -9.44 -1.39
N VAL A 102 -11.18 -8.34 -0.92
CA VAL A 102 -9.78 -7.98 -1.17
C VAL A 102 -8.83 -9.07 -0.68
N SER A 103 -9.09 -9.71 0.47
CA SER A 103 -8.20 -10.79 0.94
C SER A 103 -8.12 -11.99 -0.01
N GLU A 104 -9.16 -12.24 -0.80
CA GLU A 104 -9.24 -13.35 -1.77
C GLU A 104 -8.50 -12.99 -3.08
N VAL A 105 -8.46 -11.69 -3.44
CA VAL A 105 -7.95 -11.23 -4.74
C VAL A 105 -6.67 -10.39 -4.68
N ALA A 106 -6.15 -10.09 -3.48
CA ALA A 106 -4.99 -9.20 -3.28
C ALA A 106 -3.71 -9.66 -3.99
N ASN A 107 -3.53 -10.97 -4.17
CA ASN A 107 -2.36 -11.55 -4.82
C ASN A 107 -2.60 -12.04 -6.25
N THR A 108 -3.83 -11.88 -6.77
CA THR A 108 -4.23 -12.29 -8.12
C THR A 108 -4.70 -11.07 -8.90
N LEU A 109 -6.00 -10.80 -8.93
CA LEU A 109 -6.63 -9.71 -9.69
C LEU A 109 -6.00 -8.34 -9.38
N LEU A 110 -5.71 -8.05 -8.11
CA LEU A 110 -5.15 -6.76 -7.70
C LEU A 110 -3.66 -6.58 -8.05
N LYS A 111 -3.00 -7.63 -8.56
CA LYS A 111 -1.61 -7.59 -9.07
C LYS A 111 -1.53 -7.62 -10.60
N GLU A 112 -2.65 -7.72 -11.29
CA GLU A 112 -2.65 -7.71 -12.75
C GLU A 112 -2.05 -6.41 -13.30
N PRO A 113 -1.39 -6.45 -14.48
CA PRO A 113 -0.77 -5.26 -15.06
C PRO A 113 -1.71 -4.08 -15.25
N LYS A 114 -3.00 -4.34 -15.54
CA LYS A 114 -4.04 -3.32 -15.70
C LYS A 114 -4.33 -2.53 -14.41
N VAL A 115 -4.06 -3.15 -13.26
CA VAL A 115 -4.12 -2.49 -11.95
C VAL A 115 -2.76 -1.86 -11.65
N GLY A 116 -1.70 -2.67 -11.61
CA GLY A 116 -0.39 -2.27 -11.08
C GLY A 116 0.21 -1.02 -11.71
N LYS A 117 0.09 -0.87 -13.03
CA LYS A 117 0.69 0.26 -13.77
C LYS A 117 -0.04 1.59 -13.54
N ASN A 118 -1.32 1.54 -13.19
CA ASN A 118 -2.20 2.71 -13.11
C ASN A 118 -2.43 3.22 -11.67
N ILE A 119 -1.90 2.51 -10.67
CA ILE A 119 -2.00 2.89 -9.25
C ILE A 119 -1.56 4.34 -9.01
N PRO A 120 -0.42 4.83 -9.53
CA PRO A 120 0.00 6.22 -9.26
C PRO A 120 -1.01 7.26 -9.73
N THR A 121 -1.58 7.07 -10.92
CA THR A 121 -2.56 8.00 -11.52
C THR A 121 -3.86 8.03 -10.72
N VAL A 122 -4.37 6.86 -10.32
CA VAL A 122 -5.59 6.79 -9.50
C VAL A 122 -5.33 7.33 -8.09
N ALA A 123 -4.18 7.02 -7.49
CA ALA A 123 -3.83 7.48 -6.14
C ALA A 123 -3.73 9.01 -6.06
N GLU A 124 -3.26 9.68 -7.12
CA GLU A 124 -3.21 11.15 -7.19
C GLU A 124 -4.60 11.79 -7.02
N LYS A 125 -5.65 11.15 -7.59
CA LYS A 125 -7.02 11.69 -7.57
C LYS A 125 -7.87 11.23 -6.40
N THR A 126 -7.47 10.17 -5.70
CA THR A 126 -8.30 9.48 -4.68
C THR A 126 -7.69 9.47 -3.28
N GLN A 127 -6.62 10.26 -3.07
CA GLN A 127 -5.86 10.19 -1.83
C GLN A 127 -6.71 10.55 -0.61
N GLY A 128 -7.60 11.54 -0.73
CA GLY A 128 -8.47 11.97 0.38
C GLY A 128 -9.49 10.90 0.75
N GLU A 129 -10.16 10.32 -0.24
CA GLU A 129 -11.18 9.27 -0.11
C GLU A 129 -10.57 8.02 0.53
N VAL A 130 -9.39 7.59 0.06
CA VAL A 130 -8.69 6.43 0.61
C VAL A 130 -8.24 6.68 2.04
N VAL A 131 -7.74 7.88 2.38
CA VAL A 131 -7.33 8.20 3.74
C VAL A 131 -8.52 8.23 4.69
N LYS A 132 -9.65 8.79 4.26
CA LYS A 132 -10.90 8.78 5.03
C LYS A 132 -11.40 7.36 5.26
N PHE A 133 -11.53 6.57 4.20
CA PHE A 133 -11.95 5.16 4.27
C PHE A 133 -11.04 4.34 5.19
N ALA A 134 -9.71 4.50 5.04
CA ALA A 134 -8.74 3.83 5.90
C ALA A 134 -8.89 4.26 7.36
N GLY A 135 -9.08 5.57 7.61
CA GLY A 135 -9.33 6.10 8.95
C GLY A 135 -10.54 5.43 9.61
N ASP A 136 -11.68 5.44 8.93
CA ASP A 136 -12.91 4.82 9.45
C ASP A 136 -12.74 3.31 9.69
N ALA A 137 -12.08 2.61 8.78
CA ALA A 137 -11.84 1.18 8.89
C ALA A 137 -10.93 0.81 10.08
N VAL A 138 -9.81 1.50 10.25
CA VAL A 138 -8.89 1.19 11.36
C VAL A 138 -9.51 1.54 12.72
N GLN A 139 -10.31 2.59 12.81
CA GLN A 139 -11.05 2.90 14.05
C GLN A 139 -12.07 1.80 14.37
N LYS A 140 -12.83 1.33 13.37
CA LYS A 140 -13.79 0.22 13.54
C LYS A 140 -13.11 -1.07 14.01
N MET A 141 -11.93 -1.40 13.45
CA MET A 141 -11.13 -2.54 13.90
C MET A 141 -10.61 -2.36 15.34
N GLY A 142 -10.12 -1.17 15.67
CA GLY A 142 -9.67 -0.81 17.00
C GLY A 142 -10.77 -0.95 18.05
N ALA A 143 -11.95 -0.38 17.78
CA ALA A 143 -13.12 -0.49 18.64
C ALA A 143 -13.60 -1.94 18.82
N ALA A 144 -13.37 -2.80 17.82
CA ALA A 144 -13.67 -4.23 17.89
C ALA A 144 -12.61 -5.08 18.61
N GLY A 145 -11.61 -4.45 19.26
CA GLY A 145 -10.61 -5.17 20.05
C GLY A 145 -9.33 -5.54 19.29
N THR A 146 -9.13 -5.05 18.06
CA THR A 146 -7.93 -5.33 17.27
C THR A 146 -6.83 -4.30 17.55
N VAL A 147 -5.58 -4.74 17.67
CA VAL A 147 -4.42 -3.82 17.61
C VAL A 147 -4.06 -3.60 16.15
N VAL A 148 -4.50 -2.49 15.59
CA VAL A 148 -4.30 -2.16 14.18
C VAL A 148 -2.97 -1.47 13.98
N LEU A 149 -2.08 -2.09 13.21
CA LEU A 149 -0.79 -1.55 12.81
C LEU A 149 -0.95 -0.87 11.45
N LEU A 150 -0.87 0.46 11.44
CA LEU A 150 -0.98 1.28 10.24
C LEU A 150 0.37 1.92 9.94
N GLU A 151 0.98 1.55 8.81
CA GLU A 151 2.26 2.13 8.38
C GLU A 151 2.13 2.97 7.10
N GLY A 152 2.94 4.02 6.99
CA GLY A 152 2.88 4.89 5.82
C GLY A 152 3.76 6.13 5.88
N ARG A 153 3.50 7.04 4.94
CA ARG A 153 4.11 8.38 4.92
C ARG A 153 3.35 9.27 5.89
N GLU A 154 4.10 10.10 6.62
CA GLU A 154 3.53 10.98 7.65
C GLU A 154 2.43 11.88 7.10
N GLN A 155 2.66 12.51 5.94
CA GLN A 155 1.71 13.40 5.29
C GLN A 155 0.36 12.73 5.00
N THR A 156 0.38 11.44 4.65
CA THR A 156 -0.84 10.67 4.37
C THR A 156 -1.55 10.25 5.65
N LEU A 157 -0.79 9.88 6.69
CA LEU A 157 -1.36 9.33 7.92
C LEU A 157 -1.74 10.41 8.95
N ASN A 158 -1.31 11.66 8.80
CA ASN A 158 -1.63 12.75 9.73
C ASN A 158 -3.13 12.99 9.92
N PHE A 159 -3.95 12.59 8.95
CA PHE A 159 -5.41 12.74 9.01
C PHE A 159 -6.11 11.59 9.74
N ILE A 160 -5.37 10.55 10.16
CA ILE A 160 -5.94 9.41 10.90
C ILE A 160 -5.62 9.58 12.39
N PRO A 161 -6.64 9.76 13.25
CA PRO A 161 -6.43 10.00 14.66
C PRO A 161 -5.90 8.74 15.36
N SER A 162 -4.87 8.91 16.18
CA SER A 162 -4.41 7.87 17.09
C SER A 162 -3.51 8.50 18.17
N PRO A 163 -3.67 8.14 19.44
CA PRO A 163 -2.74 8.53 20.50
C PRO A 163 -1.41 7.75 20.45
N TYR A 164 -1.31 6.70 19.62
CA TYR A 164 -0.15 5.82 19.49
C TYR A 164 0.55 6.01 18.15
N ARG A 165 1.15 7.19 17.97
CA ARG A 165 1.89 7.55 16.75
C ARG A 165 3.39 7.55 17.02
N PHE A 166 4.13 6.85 16.16
CA PHE A 166 5.57 6.73 16.26
C PHE A 166 6.23 7.04 14.91
N CYS A 167 7.23 7.92 14.92
CA CYS A 167 8.06 8.18 13.75
C CYS A 167 9.35 7.36 13.84
N LEU A 168 9.52 6.41 12.93
CA LEU A 168 10.73 5.61 12.79
C LEU A 168 11.80 6.43 12.07
N MET A 169 12.83 6.78 12.82
CA MET A 169 14.03 7.44 12.31
C MET A 169 15.23 6.50 12.41
N MET A 170 16.11 6.57 11.41
CA MET A 170 17.43 5.95 11.49
C MET A 170 18.37 6.91 12.21
N SER A 171 19.22 6.38 13.09
CA SER A 171 20.31 7.17 13.70
C SER A 171 21.30 7.67 12.65
N ASP A 172 21.49 6.90 11.59
CA ASP A 172 22.31 7.25 10.43
C ASP A 172 21.46 7.19 9.15
N THR A 173 21.19 8.36 8.56
CA THR A 173 20.40 8.47 7.34
C THR A 173 21.20 8.12 6.09
N THR A 174 22.54 8.07 6.15
CA THR A 174 23.39 7.68 5.01
C THR A 174 23.11 6.23 4.59
N VAL A 175 22.75 5.36 5.54
CA VAL A 175 22.36 3.97 5.31
C VAL A 175 21.15 3.87 4.36
N ILE A 176 20.21 4.83 4.43
CA ILE A 176 19.06 4.88 3.51
C ILE A 176 19.54 5.18 2.09
N GLY A 177 20.46 6.13 1.94
CA GLY A 177 21.08 6.48 0.65
C GLY A 177 21.86 5.31 0.05
N GLN A 178 22.71 4.67 0.86
CA GLN A 178 23.49 3.49 0.47
C GLN A 178 22.60 2.34 -0.02
N ARG A 179 21.52 2.04 0.72
CA ARG A 179 20.54 1.01 0.32
C ARG A 179 19.88 1.35 -1.02
N ARG A 180 19.44 2.60 -1.21
CA ARG A 180 18.85 3.03 -2.48
C ARG A 180 19.82 2.94 -3.64
N ALA A 181 21.07 3.34 -3.45
CA ALA A 181 22.11 3.22 -4.47
C ALA A 181 22.29 1.75 -4.88
N ALA A 182 22.47 0.86 -3.89
CA ALA A 182 22.59 -0.58 -4.11
C ALA A 182 21.38 -1.16 -4.86
N GLN A 183 20.16 -0.77 -4.48
CA GLN A 183 18.93 -1.23 -5.14
C GLN A 183 18.83 -0.76 -6.59
N ARG A 184 19.22 0.49 -6.90
CA ARG A 184 19.21 1.00 -8.28
C ARG A 184 20.22 0.27 -9.16
N ILE A 185 21.43 0.04 -8.66
CA ILE A 185 22.48 -0.71 -9.37
C ILE A 185 22.01 -2.15 -9.63
N ALA A 186 21.50 -2.83 -8.59
CA ALA A 186 21.03 -4.20 -8.69
C ALA A 186 19.83 -4.34 -9.65
N ALA A 187 18.86 -3.41 -9.62
CA ALA A 187 17.72 -3.43 -10.52
C ALA A 187 18.12 -3.24 -11.98
N LEU A 188 19.09 -2.35 -12.25
CA LEU A 188 19.61 -2.13 -13.59
C LEU A 188 20.36 -3.37 -14.11
N ALA A 189 21.19 -3.98 -13.26
CA ALA A 189 21.90 -5.21 -13.59
C ALA A 189 20.93 -6.38 -13.84
N ALA A 190 19.89 -6.53 -13.03
CA ALA A 190 18.88 -7.58 -13.18
C ALA A 190 18.15 -7.53 -14.54
N GLY A 191 18.04 -6.36 -15.17
CA GLY A 191 17.48 -6.21 -16.52
C GLY A 191 18.45 -6.57 -17.65
N ARG A 192 19.72 -6.82 -17.35
CA ARG A 192 20.80 -7.00 -18.33
C ARG A 192 21.49 -8.36 -18.24
N VAL A 193 21.65 -8.87 -17.02
CA VAL A 193 22.39 -10.11 -16.73
C VAL A 193 21.55 -11.33 -17.08
N LYS A 194 22.14 -12.25 -17.85
CA LYS A 194 21.62 -13.59 -18.14
C LYS A 194 22.41 -14.66 -17.37
N GLU A 195 21.88 -15.87 -17.34
CA GLU A 195 22.57 -17.01 -16.73
C GLU A 195 23.91 -17.26 -17.44
N GLY A 196 25.00 -17.30 -16.67
CA GLY A 196 26.37 -17.45 -17.18
C GLY A 196 27.14 -16.16 -17.42
N ASP A 197 26.50 -14.98 -17.31
CA ASP A 197 27.17 -13.68 -17.47
C ASP A 197 28.07 -13.33 -16.27
N ASP A 198 29.07 -12.47 -16.51
CA ASP A 198 29.87 -11.85 -15.45
C ASP A 198 29.04 -10.83 -14.67
N LEU A 199 28.43 -11.31 -13.58
CA LEU A 199 27.64 -10.51 -12.65
C LEU A 199 28.44 -9.32 -12.09
N VAL A 200 29.73 -9.50 -11.79
CA VAL A 200 30.56 -8.46 -11.18
C VAL A 200 30.85 -7.35 -12.18
N GLY A 201 31.20 -7.72 -13.42
CA GLY A 201 31.37 -6.78 -14.53
C GLY A 201 30.08 -6.00 -14.81
N ALA A 202 28.93 -6.68 -14.85
CA ALA A 202 27.64 -6.05 -15.08
C ALA A 202 27.26 -5.04 -13.98
N LEU A 203 27.49 -5.38 -12.71
CA LEU A 203 27.25 -4.47 -11.58
C LEU A 203 28.15 -3.22 -11.65
N LYS A 204 29.43 -3.38 -12.00
CA LYS A 204 30.37 -2.26 -12.16
C LYS A 204 29.96 -1.33 -13.30
N ALA A 205 29.57 -1.88 -14.44
CA ALA A 205 29.08 -1.08 -15.57
C ALA A 205 27.82 -0.28 -15.20
N CYS A 206 26.88 -0.91 -14.49
CA CYS A 206 25.66 -0.25 -14.00
C CYS A 206 25.97 0.87 -12.99
N LEU A 207 26.96 0.68 -12.11
CA LEU A 207 27.42 1.72 -11.19
C LEU A 207 27.98 2.93 -11.95
N THR A 208 28.85 2.72 -12.94
CA THR A 208 29.43 3.80 -13.75
C THR A 208 28.35 4.61 -14.45
N GLU A 209 27.33 3.95 -15.01
CA GLU A 209 26.21 4.59 -15.68
C GLU A 209 25.39 5.47 -14.74
N ILE A 210 25.07 4.97 -13.53
CA ILE A 210 24.30 5.74 -12.54
C ILE A 210 25.08 6.95 -12.02
N VAL A 211 26.40 6.88 -11.94
CA VAL A 211 27.25 8.02 -11.53
C VAL A 211 27.39 9.06 -12.64
N SER A 212 27.24 8.65 -13.90
CA SER A 212 27.41 9.52 -15.08
C SER A 212 26.11 10.24 -15.53
N ALA A 213 24.97 9.93 -14.90
CA ALA A 213 23.64 10.44 -15.22
C ALA A 213 23.14 11.45 -14.19
#